data_AF-A0A0C1RLS4-F1
#
_entry.id   AF-A0A0C1RLS4-F1
#
_cell.length_a   1.000
_cell.length_b   1.000
_cell.length_c   1.000
_cell.angle_alpha   90.00
_cell.angle_beta   90.00
_cell.angle_gamma   90.00
#
_symmetry.space_group_name_H-M   'P 1'
#
loop_
_entity.id
_entity.type
_entity.pdbx_description
1 polymer ?
#
loop_
_entity_poly.entity_id
_entity_poly.type
_entity_poly.pdbx_seq_one_letter_code
_entity_poly.pdbx_strand_id
1 'polypeptide(L)'
;MDLDTEEIKLSEKLQKMYQEFLIYVEQENVEFDRTESKKLELKLEEKIYWLKRYLIHLEKGGKRIKAGPDYWAQHENHKLIVEHGEDEQGNIEKDILFLWCVTCSDIVSSHVKKSYKNKEFEKIENHLGHEIKPVRKSHNSKTICLTCDNCQKNKVILCSDISDWFDEI
;
A
#
# COMPACT_ATOMS: atom_id res chain seq x y z
N MET A 1 21.37 -17.92 7.98
CA MET A 1 20.76 -16.72 7.39
C MET A 1 20.38 -15.85 8.57
N ASP A 2 20.96 -14.67 8.67
CA ASP A 2 20.79 -13.83 9.86
C ASP A 2 19.43 -13.16 9.82
N LEU A 3 18.67 -13.31 10.91
CA LEU A 3 17.34 -12.72 11.04
C LEU A 3 17.46 -11.21 11.22
N ASP A 4 16.57 -10.47 10.56
CA ASP A 4 16.48 -9.02 10.71
C ASP A 4 15.74 -8.64 11.99
N THR A 5 16.42 -8.84 13.12
CA THR A 5 15.84 -8.70 14.47
C THR A 5 15.27 -7.31 14.76
N GLU A 6 15.77 -6.25 14.12
CA GLU A 6 15.24 -4.90 14.31
C GLU A 6 13.93 -4.71 13.53
N GLU A 7 13.84 -5.22 12.30
CA GLU A 7 12.60 -5.22 11.54
C GLU A 7 11.52 -6.08 12.21
N ILE A 8 11.89 -7.23 12.78
CA ILE A 8 11.00 -8.11 13.54
C ILE A 8 10.39 -7.34 14.73
N LYS A 9 11.22 -6.72 15.58
CA LYS A 9 10.75 -5.92 16.72
C LYS A 9 9.84 -4.77 16.30
N LEU A 10 10.16 -4.11 15.19
CA LEU A 10 9.33 -3.03 14.64
C LEU A 10 7.96 -3.56 14.19
N SER A 11 7.93 -4.68 13.47
CA SER A 11 6.69 -5.33 13.04
C SER A 11 5.82 -5.75 14.22
N GLU A 12 6.40 -6.36 15.26
CA GLU A 12 5.71 -6.72 16.50
C GLU A 12 5.11 -5.49 17.20
N LYS A 13 5.88 -4.40 17.31
CA LYS A 13 5.42 -3.14 17.91
C LYS A 13 4.24 -2.54 17.14
N LEU A 14 4.31 -2.52 15.81
CA LEU A 14 3.22 -2.02 14.97
C LEU A 14 1.96 -2.88 15.11
N GLN A 15 2.10 -4.21 15.12
CA GLN A 15 0.97 -5.12 15.34
C GLN A 15 0.27 -4.85 16.67
N LYS A 16 1.04 -4.70 17.75
CA LYS A 16 0.50 -4.40 19.07
C LYS A 16 -0.24 -3.06 19.08
N MET A 17 0.37 -2.02 18.52
CA MET A 17 -0.25 -0.69 18.43
C MET A 17 -1.57 -0.72 17.67
N TYR A 18 -1.63 -1.39 16.50
CA TYR A 18 -2.87 -1.48 15.73
C TYR A 18 -3.94 -2.34 16.42
N GLN A 19 -3.55 -3.40 17.14
CA GLN A 19 -4.49 -4.19 17.95
C GLN A 19 -5.08 -3.38 19.11
N GLU A 20 -4.24 -2.61 19.82
CA GLU A 20 -4.71 -1.71 20.89
C GLU A 20 -5.67 -0.65 20.33
N PHE A 21 -5.40 -0.11 19.14
CA PHE A 21 -6.28 0.84 18.49
C PHE A 21 -7.59 0.20 18.01
N LEU A 22 -7.56 -1.03 17.49
CA LEU A 22 -8.77 -1.77 17.14
C LEU A 22 -9.66 -1.99 18.37
N ILE A 23 -9.08 -2.46 19.49
CA ILE A 23 -9.80 -2.65 20.76
C ILE A 23 -10.42 -1.32 21.23
N TYR A 24 -9.69 -0.21 21.12
CA TYR A 24 -10.20 1.11 21.47
C TYR A 24 -11.42 1.50 20.61
N VAL A 25 -11.35 1.31 19.29
CA VAL A 25 -12.46 1.58 18.36
C VAL A 25 -13.68 0.71 18.68
N GLU A 26 -13.48 -0.58 18.94
CA GLU A 26 -14.54 -1.53 19.31
C GLU A 26 -15.20 -1.20 20.67
N GLN A 27 -14.40 -0.81 21.66
CA GLN A 27 -14.86 -0.60 23.05
C GLN A 27 -15.49 0.77 23.27
N GLU A 28 -14.91 1.83 22.70
CA GLU A 28 -15.39 3.18 22.97
C GLU A 28 -16.66 3.53 22.20
N ASN A 29 -17.09 2.70 21.23
CA ASN A 29 -18.27 2.97 20.40
C ASN A 29 -18.29 4.46 20.02
N VAL A 30 -17.09 4.95 19.64
CA VAL A 30 -16.71 6.36 19.61
C VAL A 30 -17.85 7.11 18.95
N GLU A 31 -18.21 8.31 19.43
CA GLU A 31 -19.33 9.18 18.96
C GLU A 31 -19.31 9.52 17.43
N PHE A 32 -18.61 8.75 16.62
CA PHE A 32 -18.70 8.65 15.19
C PHE A 32 -20.00 7.96 14.73
N ASP A 33 -20.41 8.33 13.51
CA ASP A 33 -21.34 7.54 12.72
C ASP A 33 -20.88 6.07 12.72
N ARG A 34 -21.76 5.16 13.15
CA ARG A 34 -21.50 3.70 13.19
C ARG A 34 -20.93 3.15 11.88
N THR A 35 -21.24 3.81 10.77
CA THR A 35 -20.71 3.47 9.44
C THR A 35 -19.21 3.75 9.31
N GLU A 36 -18.73 4.87 9.85
CA GLU A 36 -17.31 5.26 9.80
C GLU A 36 -16.47 4.41 10.77
N SER A 37 -16.99 4.12 11.97
CA SER A 37 -16.31 3.21 12.91
C SER A 37 -16.10 1.82 12.31
N LYS A 38 -17.12 1.27 11.63
CA LYS A 38 -17.03 -0.05 10.98
C LYS A 38 -16.03 -0.08 9.80
N LYS A 39 -15.90 1.02 9.05
CA LYS A 39 -14.87 1.12 8.01
C LYS A 39 -13.47 1.16 8.62
N LEU A 40 -13.31 1.85 9.75
CA LEU A 40 -12.05 1.93 10.46
C LEU A 40 -11.63 0.57 11.04
N GLU A 41 -12.58 -0.19 11.60
CA GLU A 41 -12.35 -1.57 12.06
C GLU A 41 -11.79 -2.45 10.93
N LEU A 42 -12.50 -2.52 9.80
CA LEU A 42 -12.06 -3.31 8.63
C LEU A 42 -10.66 -2.92 8.14
N LYS A 43 -10.35 -1.61 8.13
CA LYS A 43 -9.02 -1.10 7.77
C LYS A 43 -7.95 -1.60 8.74
N LEU A 44 -8.24 -1.60 10.04
CA LEU A 44 -7.30 -2.06 11.06
C LEU A 44 -7.11 -3.57 11.02
N GLU A 45 -8.17 -4.34 10.82
CA GLU A 45 -8.11 -5.79 10.64
C GLU A 45 -7.22 -6.18 9.45
N GLU A 46 -7.37 -5.50 8.32
CA GLU A 46 -6.56 -5.73 7.13
C GLU A 46 -5.07 -5.39 7.37
N LYS A 47 -4.78 -4.25 8.02
CA LYS A 47 -3.40 -3.89 8.39
C LYS A 47 -2.78 -4.94 9.31
N ILE A 48 -3.53 -5.40 10.31
CA ILE A 48 -3.08 -6.45 11.24
C ILE A 48 -2.84 -7.77 10.50
N TYR A 49 -3.71 -8.15 9.56
CA TYR A 49 -3.55 -9.35 8.74
C TYR A 49 -2.22 -9.33 7.96
N TRP A 50 -1.94 -8.23 7.26
CA TRP A 50 -0.72 -8.09 6.48
C TRP A 50 0.54 -8.05 7.36
N LEU A 51 0.50 -7.36 8.50
CA LEU A 51 1.63 -7.31 9.43
C LEU A 51 1.93 -8.67 10.06
N LYS A 52 0.90 -9.44 10.46
CA LYS A 52 1.08 -10.80 10.98
C LYS A 52 1.77 -11.70 9.96
N ARG A 53 1.32 -11.64 8.71
CA ARG A 53 1.97 -12.37 7.61
C ARG A 53 3.41 -11.94 7.38
N TYR A 54 3.68 -10.64 7.41
CA TYR A 54 5.03 -10.12 7.21
C TYR A 54 5.97 -10.57 8.33
N LEU A 55 5.50 -10.61 9.58
CA LEU A 55 6.26 -11.15 10.70
C LEU A 55 6.63 -12.63 10.48
N ILE A 56 5.66 -13.47 10.11
CA ILE A 56 5.93 -14.90 9.81
C ILE A 56 6.99 -15.03 8.70
N HIS A 57 6.90 -14.20 7.66
CA HIS A 57 7.89 -14.17 6.58
C HIS A 57 9.29 -13.81 7.10
N LEU A 58 9.41 -12.78 7.94
CA LEU A 58 10.69 -12.40 8.55
C LEU A 58 11.24 -13.46 9.50
N GLU A 59 10.39 -14.12 10.30
CA GLU A 59 10.78 -15.20 11.22
C GLU A 59 11.32 -16.44 10.48
N LYS A 60 10.79 -16.73 9.29
CA LYS A 60 11.34 -17.74 8.35
C LYS A 60 12.63 -17.27 7.67
N GLY A 61 13.09 -16.05 7.96
CA GLY A 61 14.27 -15.43 7.38
C GLY A 61 14.05 -14.82 5.99
N GLY A 62 12.80 -14.56 5.64
CA GLY A 62 12.43 -13.81 4.45
C GLY A 62 13.06 -12.41 4.42
N LYS A 63 13.26 -11.88 3.21
CA LYS A 63 13.80 -10.53 3.00
C LYS A 63 12.75 -9.45 3.28
N ARG A 64 13.18 -8.25 3.67
CA ARG A 64 12.30 -7.08 3.78
C ARG A 64 11.49 -6.87 2.50
N ILE A 65 10.23 -6.48 2.66
CA ILE A 65 9.38 -6.11 1.52
C ILE A 65 9.91 -4.85 0.83
N LYS A 66 9.68 -4.76 -0.48
CA LYS A 66 10.04 -3.61 -1.31
C LYS A 66 8.98 -2.53 -1.18
N ALA A 67 9.38 -1.33 -0.77
CA ALA A 67 8.52 -0.15 -0.82
C ALA A 67 8.00 0.07 -2.25
N GLY A 68 6.71 0.36 -2.40
CA GLY A 68 6.04 0.44 -3.70
C GLY A 68 5.44 -0.90 -4.13
N PRO A 69 6.13 -1.76 -4.90
CA PRO A 69 5.55 -2.96 -5.51
C PRO A 69 4.85 -3.89 -4.53
N ASP A 70 5.43 -4.13 -3.35
CA ASP A 70 4.80 -5.02 -2.38
C ASP A 70 3.59 -4.37 -1.70
N TYR A 71 3.62 -3.05 -1.51
CA TYR A 71 2.47 -2.31 -1.00
C TYR A 71 1.33 -2.28 -2.04
N TRP A 72 1.63 -2.14 -3.33
CA TRP A 72 0.62 -2.26 -4.40
C TRP A 72 -0.08 -3.61 -4.36
N ALA A 73 0.69 -4.69 -4.19
CA ALA A 73 0.16 -6.04 -4.23
C ALA A 73 -0.72 -6.39 -3.02
N GLN A 74 -0.53 -5.74 -1.87
CA GLN A 74 -1.47 -5.86 -0.74
C GLN A 74 -2.87 -5.30 -1.08
N HIS A 75 -2.98 -4.50 -2.14
CA HIS A 75 -4.19 -3.74 -2.50
C HIS A 75 -4.84 -4.23 -3.81
N GLU A 76 -4.60 -5.48 -4.23
CA GLU A 76 -5.04 -6.08 -5.52
C GLU A 76 -6.53 -5.87 -5.86
N ASN A 77 -7.40 -5.75 -4.85
CA ASN A 77 -8.84 -5.57 -5.03
C ASN A 77 -9.34 -4.16 -4.69
N HIS A 78 -8.43 -3.21 -4.49
CA HIS A 78 -8.76 -1.86 -4.05
C HIS A 78 -8.77 -0.86 -5.18
N LYS A 79 -9.56 0.19 -4.98
CA LYS A 79 -9.61 1.34 -5.88
C LYS A 79 -8.47 2.29 -5.52
N LEU A 80 -7.52 2.45 -6.43
CA LEU A 80 -6.46 3.42 -6.29
C LEU A 80 -6.71 4.62 -7.21
N ILE A 81 -6.20 5.79 -6.82
CA ILE A 81 -6.16 7.01 -7.63
C ILE A 81 -4.78 7.64 -7.54
N VAL A 82 -4.37 8.34 -8.59
CA VAL A 82 -3.14 9.13 -8.59
C VAL A 82 -3.47 10.56 -8.15
N GLU A 83 -2.77 11.06 -7.14
CA GLU A 83 -2.93 12.42 -6.60
C GLU A 83 -1.58 13.12 -6.42
N HIS A 84 -1.60 14.44 -6.21
CA HIS A 84 -0.42 15.18 -5.79
C HIS A 84 -0.10 14.88 -4.33
N GLY A 85 1.19 14.73 -4.04
CA GLY A 85 1.66 14.43 -2.70
C GLY A 85 2.01 15.65 -1.87
N GLU A 86 2.27 15.41 -0.60
CA GLU A 86 2.75 16.41 0.36
C GLU A 86 4.27 16.32 0.53
N ASP A 87 4.92 17.45 0.81
CA ASP A 87 6.31 17.53 1.24
C ASP A 87 6.50 17.12 2.71
N GLU A 88 7.74 17.15 3.20
CA GLU A 88 8.06 16.85 4.61
C GLU A 88 7.42 17.82 5.62
N GLN A 89 6.89 18.96 5.15
CA GLN A 89 6.21 19.97 5.94
C GLN A 89 4.68 19.89 5.80
N GLY A 90 4.14 18.93 5.05
CA GLY A 90 2.71 18.75 4.81
C GLY A 90 2.12 19.68 3.73
N ASN A 91 2.94 20.35 2.93
CA ASN A 91 2.44 21.17 1.83
C ASN A 91 2.26 20.32 0.56
N ILE A 92 1.11 20.45 -0.11
CA ILE A 92 0.86 19.77 -1.38
C ILE A 92 1.84 20.29 -2.45
N GLU A 93 2.72 19.40 -2.91
CA GLU A 93 3.73 19.64 -3.94
C GLU A 93 3.30 19.01 -5.27
N LYS A 94 3.20 19.84 -6.33
CA LYS A 94 2.81 19.35 -7.67
C LYS A 94 3.86 18.45 -8.31
N ASP A 95 5.10 18.51 -7.84
CA ASP A 95 6.20 17.66 -8.27
C ASP A 95 6.28 16.35 -7.48
N ILE A 96 5.34 16.07 -6.57
CA ILE A 96 5.18 14.79 -5.91
C ILE A 96 3.86 14.18 -6.36
N LEU A 97 3.89 12.90 -6.74
CA LEU A 97 2.69 12.11 -6.97
C LEU A 97 2.62 11.00 -5.94
N PHE A 98 1.42 10.63 -5.51
CA PHE A 98 1.13 9.45 -4.69
C PHE A 98 0.04 8.60 -5.35
N LEU A 99 0.05 7.31 -4.99
CA LEU A 99 -1.10 6.45 -5.16
C LEU A 99 -1.88 6.42 -3.85
N TRP A 100 -3.11 6.92 -3.90
CA TRP A 100 -4.05 6.89 -2.80
C TRP A 100 -5.01 5.72 -2.98
N CYS A 101 -5.18 4.92 -1.93
CA CYS A 101 -6.19 3.89 -1.87
C CYS A 101 -7.47 4.48 -1.31
N VAL A 102 -8.47 4.63 -2.19
CA VAL A 102 -9.81 5.12 -1.80
C VAL A 102 -10.50 4.12 -0.87
N THR A 103 -10.26 2.82 -1.06
CA THR A 103 -10.86 1.77 -0.22
C THR A 103 -10.34 1.83 1.22
N CYS A 104 -9.03 2.02 1.40
CA CYS A 104 -8.40 2.06 2.72
C CYS A 104 -8.32 3.48 3.29
N SER A 105 -8.64 4.52 2.52
CA SER A 105 -8.31 5.91 2.85
C SER A 105 -6.85 6.04 3.33
N ASP A 106 -5.91 5.54 2.53
CA ASP A 106 -4.50 5.48 2.90
C ASP A 106 -3.58 5.64 1.69
N ILE A 107 -2.37 6.14 1.93
CA ILE A 107 -1.33 6.25 0.91
C ILE A 107 -0.72 4.86 0.72
N VAL A 108 -0.82 4.32 -0.49
CA VAL A 108 -0.36 2.96 -0.78
C VAL A 108 0.95 2.88 -1.52
N SER A 109 1.42 3.99 -2.13
CA SER A 109 2.78 4.01 -2.69
C SER A 109 3.24 5.33 -3.32
N SER A 110 4.57 5.36 -3.41
CA SER A 110 5.47 6.04 -4.35
C SER A 110 5.30 7.52 -4.38
N HIS A 111 6.05 8.17 -3.49
CA HIS A 111 6.58 9.51 -3.67
C HIS A 111 7.40 9.53 -4.96
N VAL A 112 6.74 9.64 -6.12
CA VAL A 112 7.46 9.87 -7.36
C VAL A 112 7.71 11.36 -7.40
N LYS A 113 8.91 11.78 -7.00
CA LYS A 113 9.31 13.17 -7.11
C LYS A 113 9.80 13.44 -8.54
N LYS A 114 9.32 14.53 -9.13
CA LYS A 114 9.75 14.99 -10.45
C LYS A 114 11.24 15.24 -10.40
N SER A 115 11.97 14.59 -11.30
CA SER A 115 13.37 14.90 -11.52
C SER A 115 13.67 14.81 -13.01
N TYR A 116 14.69 15.55 -13.44
CA TYR A 116 15.09 15.63 -14.85
C TYR A 116 15.43 14.26 -15.49
N LYS A 117 15.62 13.22 -14.68
CA LYS A 117 15.96 11.86 -15.10
C LYS A 117 14.78 10.88 -14.98
N ASN A 118 13.68 11.27 -14.35
CA ASN A 118 12.60 10.36 -14.00
C ASN A 118 11.41 10.46 -14.98
N LYS A 119 11.48 9.66 -16.06
CA LYS A 119 10.37 9.51 -17.02
C LYS A 119 9.14 8.82 -16.42
N GLU A 120 9.28 8.17 -15.26
CA GLU A 120 8.16 7.53 -14.57
C GLU A 120 7.17 8.56 -14.03
N PHE A 121 7.66 9.73 -13.59
CA PHE A 121 6.82 10.83 -13.13
C PHE A 121 5.83 11.25 -14.22
N GLU A 122 6.32 11.60 -15.41
CA GLU A 122 5.47 12.01 -16.54
C GLU A 122 4.50 10.89 -16.94
N LYS A 123 4.96 9.63 -16.87
CA LYS A 123 4.11 8.48 -17.17
C LYS A 123 2.94 8.38 -16.20
N ILE A 124 3.14 8.60 -14.90
CA ILE A 124 2.10 8.52 -13.86
C ILE A 124 1.24 9.80 -13.84
N GLU A 125 1.84 10.97 -14.03
CA GLU A 125 1.17 12.29 -14.06
C GLU A 125 0.02 12.33 -15.08
N ASN A 126 0.21 11.70 -16.24
CA ASN A 126 -0.81 11.57 -17.28
C ASN A 126 -2.08 10.78 -16.84
N HIS A 127 -2.06 10.21 -15.64
CA HIS A 127 -3.16 9.44 -15.06
C HIS A 127 -3.68 10.05 -13.75
N LEU A 128 -3.36 11.33 -13.47
CA LEU A 128 -3.93 12.08 -12.34
C LEU A 128 -5.46 11.96 -12.31
N GLY A 129 -6.01 11.58 -11.16
CA GLY A 129 -7.45 11.39 -10.94
C GLY A 129 -8.08 10.17 -11.62
N HIS A 130 -7.33 9.36 -12.37
CA HIS A 130 -7.85 8.13 -12.97
C HIS A 130 -7.96 7.00 -11.94
N GLU A 131 -8.89 6.06 -12.19
CA GLU A 131 -8.99 4.83 -11.40
C GLU A 131 -7.92 3.83 -11.84
N ILE A 132 -7.09 3.45 -10.86
CA ILE A 132 -5.99 2.52 -11.00
C ILE A 132 -6.27 1.26 -10.19
N LYS A 133 -5.99 0.10 -10.77
CA LYS A 133 -6.07 -1.19 -10.09
C LYS A 133 -4.74 -1.93 -10.13
N PRO A 134 -4.18 -2.34 -8.98
CA PRO A 134 -3.11 -3.31 -8.94
C PRO A 134 -3.66 -4.69 -9.32
N VAL A 135 -3.04 -5.36 -10.28
CA VAL A 135 -3.48 -6.66 -10.79
C VAL A 135 -2.28 -7.57 -10.91
N ARG A 136 -2.31 -8.76 -10.31
CA ARG A 136 -1.29 -9.78 -10.61
C ARG A 136 -1.53 -10.35 -11.99
N LYS A 137 -0.45 -10.58 -12.74
CA LYS A 137 -0.56 -11.22 -14.07
C LYS A 137 -1.21 -12.60 -14.01
N SER A 138 -1.04 -13.33 -12.90
CA SER A 138 -1.67 -14.61 -12.60
C SER A 138 -1.53 -14.93 -11.10
N HIS A 139 -2.25 -15.94 -10.61
CA HIS A 139 -2.28 -16.32 -9.18
C HIS A 139 -0.89 -16.59 -8.60
N ASN A 140 0.03 -17.15 -9.39
CA ASN A 140 1.40 -17.47 -8.99
C ASN A 140 2.44 -16.51 -9.58
N SER A 141 2.01 -15.34 -10.06
CA SER A 141 2.91 -14.34 -10.64
C SER A 141 3.61 -13.56 -9.53
N LYS A 142 4.94 -13.52 -9.60
CA LYS A 142 5.79 -12.56 -8.85
C LYS A 142 5.78 -11.15 -9.44
N THR A 143 4.87 -10.85 -10.34
CA THR A 143 4.76 -9.54 -10.99
C THR A 143 3.37 -8.96 -10.77
N ILE A 144 3.33 -7.72 -10.29
CA ILE A 144 2.13 -6.88 -10.14
C ILE A 144 2.16 -5.77 -11.19
N CYS A 145 0.99 -5.45 -11.75
CA CYS A 145 0.80 -4.35 -12.69
C CYS A 145 -0.20 -3.33 -12.13
N LEU A 146 0.14 -2.05 -12.19
CA LEU A 146 -0.84 -0.98 -12.00
C LEU A 146 -1.51 -0.68 -13.32
N THR A 147 -2.82 -0.88 -13.36
CA THR A 147 -3.63 -0.75 -14.57
C THR A 147 -4.60 0.41 -14.46
N CYS A 148 -4.64 1.25 -15.49
CA CYS A 148 -5.58 2.36 -15.62
C CYS A 148 -6.81 1.87 -16.37
N ASP A 149 -7.98 1.86 -15.72
CA ASP A 149 -9.22 1.45 -16.38
C ASP A 149 -9.78 2.56 -17.27
N ASN A 150 -9.44 3.81 -16.99
CA ASN A 150 -9.89 4.98 -17.75
C ASN A 150 -9.04 5.27 -19.01
N CYS A 151 -7.99 4.50 -19.31
CA CYS A 151 -7.10 4.79 -20.45
C CYS A 151 -6.93 3.58 -21.37
N GLN A 152 -7.32 3.73 -22.65
CA GLN A 152 -7.17 2.68 -23.66
C GLN A 152 -5.74 2.55 -24.19
N LYS A 153 -5.00 3.66 -24.30
CA LYS A 153 -3.66 3.67 -24.92
C LYS A 153 -2.57 3.14 -23.99
N ASN A 154 -2.58 3.58 -22.73
CA ASN A 154 -1.61 3.21 -21.71
C ASN A 154 -2.32 2.48 -20.56
N LYS A 155 -2.85 1.30 -20.83
CA LYS A 155 -3.58 0.54 -19.81
C LYS A 155 -2.67 0.12 -18.65
N VAL A 156 -1.40 -0.22 -18.89
CA VAL A 156 -0.44 -0.56 -17.82
C VAL A 156 0.47 0.63 -17.56
N ILE A 157 0.39 1.19 -16.35
CA ILE A 157 1.19 2.34 -15.91
C ILE A 157 2.52 1.86 -15.36
N LEU A 158 2.51 0.96 -14.38
CA LEU A 158 3.71 0.41 -13.75
C LEU A 158 3.63 -1.10 -13.70
N CYS A 159 4.78 -1.74 -13.74
CA CYS A 159 4.91 -3.19 -13.65
C CYS A 159 6.20 -3.47 -12.90
N SER A 160 6.12 -4.26 -11.82
CA SER A 160 7.29 -4.56 -10.98
C SER A 160 7.17 -5.93 -10.33
N ASP A 161 8.33 -6.46 -9.93
CA ASP A 161 8.41 -7.74 -9.25
C ASP A 161 8.20 -7.58 -7.75
N ILE A 162 7.26 -8.36 -7.23
CA ILE A 162 6.90 -8.42 -5.82
C ILE A 162 7.68 -9.51 -5.11
N SER A 163 7.76 -9.41 -3.79
CA SER A 163 8.52 -10.33 -2.95
C SER A 163 7.86 -11.71 -2.91
N ASP A 164 8.70 -12.73 -2.73
CA ASP A 164 8.29 -14.15 -2.69
C ASP A 164 7.28 -14.48 -1.58
N TRP A 165 7.15 -13.62 -0.55
CA TRP A 165 6.14 -13.78 0.52
C TRP A 165 4.70 -13.81 0.00
N PHE A 166 4.47 -13.32 -1.22
CA PHE A 166 3.20 -13.31 -1.92
C PHE A 166 2.88 -14.62 -2.66
N ASP A 167 3.83 -15.55 -2.75
CA ASP A 167 3.60 -16.89 -3.29
C ASP A 167 3.08 -17.86 -2.23
N GLU A 168 3.10 -17.47 -0.95
CA GLU A 168 2.47 -18.19 0.16
C GLU A 168 0.97 -17.86 0.32
N ILE A 169 0.29 -17.34 -0.72
CA ILE A 169 -1.16 -17.01 -0.70
C ILE A 169 -1.94 -18.10 -1.41
#